data_AF-A0A9D1PSS2-F1
#
_entry.id   AF-A0A9D1PSS2-F1
#
_cell.length_a   1.000
_cell.length_b   1.000
_cell.length_c   1.000
_cell.angle_alpha   90.00
_cell.angle_beta   90.00
_cell.angle_gamma   90.00
#
_symmetry.space_group_name_H-M   'P 1'
#
loop_
_entity.id
_entity.type
_entity.pdbx_description
1 polymer ?
#
loop_
_entity_poly.entity_id
_entity_poly.type
_entity_poly.pdbx_seq_one_letter_code
_entity_poly.pdbx_strand_id
1 'polypeptide(L)'
;QTLPYCEEFYKQTADVVRCLYKGYTENGFAERVFHLHLRYEGDNDEIYFRNYLIAHPDIAREYERLKLGLWKRFEHDRDGYMNGKTEFVKKYTTHAKNEPGCGRA
;
A
#
# COMPACT_ATOMS: atom_id res chain seq x y z
N GLN A 1 12.90 11.54 16.62
CA GLN A 1 14.25 11.15 16.15
C GLN A 1 14.24 11.24 14.64
N THR A 2 15.09 12.10 14.10
CA THR A 2 15.34 12.29 12.68
C THR A 2 15.83 10.97 12.09
N LEU A 3 15.02 10.36 11.23
CA LEU A 3 15.46 9.19 10.47
C LEU A 3 16.48 9.66 9.42
N PRO A 4 17.62 8.98 9.33
CA PRO A 4 18.72 9.39 8.47
C PRO A 4 18.26 9.32 7.02
N TYR A 5 18.48 10.41 6.30
CA TYR A 5 18.92 10.43 4.91
C TYR A 5 18.37 9.28 4.04
N CYS A 6 17.27 9.54 3.32
CA CYS A 6 16.70 8.67 2.29
C CYS A 6 17.63 8.52 1.07
N GLU A 7 18.86 8.03 1.28
CA GLU A 7 19.79 7.72 0.19
C GLU A 7 19.81 6.24 -0.22
N GLU A 8 18.93 5.41 0.32
CA GLU A 8 18.74 4.04 -0.20
C GLU A 8 17.40 3.92 -0.93
N PHE A 9 17.26 4.72 -2.00
CA PHE A 9 16.10 4.72 -2.88
C PHE A 9 16.16 3.64 -3.98
N TYR A 10 17.11 2.72 -3.92
CA TYR A 10 17.24 1.61 -4.87
C TYR A 10 17.36 0.28 -4.13
N LYS A 11 16.30 -0.14 -3.44
CA LYS A 11 16.12 -1.58 -3.20
C LYS A 11 15.65 -2.22 -4.50
N GLN A 12 16.64 -2.65 -5.27
CA GLN A 12 16.58 -3.55 -6.40
C GLN A 12 15.90 -4.85 -5.95
N THR A 13 14.57 -4.90 -6.04
CA THR A 13 13.82 -6.16 -6.03
C THR A 13 13.34 -6.35 -7.45
N ALA A 14 13.70 -7.49 -8.03
CA ALA A 14 13.66 -7.75 -9.47
C ALA A 14 12.26 -7.76 -10.11
N ASP A 15 11.21 -7.38 -9.38
CA ASP A 15 9.81 -7.38 -9.83
C ASP A 15 9.08 -6.03 -9.61
N VAL A 16 9.80 -4.94 -9.31
CA VAL A 16 9.17 -3.65 -8.98
C VAL A 16 9.56 -2.57 -9.98
N VAL A 17 8.74 -2.45 -11.02
CA VAL A 17 8.05 -1.19 -11.37
C VAL A 17 8.50 0.01 -10.53
N ARG A 18 9.01 1.07 -11.16
CA ARG A 18 9.54 2.23 -10.43
C ARG A 18 8.50 2.88 -9.51
N CYS A 19 8.85 3.03 -8.23
CA CYS A 19 8.13 3.87 -7.26
C CYS A 19 8.87 5.21 -7.11
N LEU A 20 8.19 6.34 -7.29
CA LEU A 20 8.75 7.67 -7.00
C LEU A 20 8.02 8.28 -5.80
N TYR A 21 8.78 8.91 -4.91
CA TYR A 21 8.25 9.60 -3.73
C TYR A 21 8.58 11.08 -3.83
N LYS A 22 7.62 11.94 -3.50
CA LYS A 22 7.79 13.40 -3.42
C LYS A 22 7.19 13.90 -2.11
N GLY A 23 7.87 14.85 -1.46
CA GLY A 23 7.41 15.47 -0.20
C GLY A 23 8.05 14.89 1.07
N TYR A 24 9.08 14.06 0.94
CA TYR A 24 9.95 13.65 2.04
C TYR A 24 11.10 14.65 2.14
N THR A 25 11.28 15.27 3.29
CA THR A 25 12.30 16.29 3.55
C THR A 25 13.11 15.91 4.79
N GLU A 26 14.26 16.57 4.99
CA GLU A 26 15.10 16.37 6.18
C GLU A 26 14.36 16.72 7.48
N ASN A 27 13.38 17.62 7.41
CA ASN A 27 12.55 18.04 8.54
C ASN A 27 11.24 17.24 8.69
N GLY A 28 11.10 16.12 7.96
CA GLY A 28 9.90 15.29 7.95
C GLY A 28 9.08 15.45 6.66
N PHE A 29 7.76 15.45 6.78
CA PHE A 29 6.87 15.51 5.61
C PHE A 29 6.57 16.95 5.20
N ALA A 30 6.57 17.21 3.90
CA ALA A 30 5.95 18.41 3.34
C ALA A 30 4.42 18.37 3.56
N GLU A 31 3.73 19.49 3.34
CA GLU A 31 2.25 19.57 3.40
C GLU A 31 1.58 18.47 2.56
N ARG A 32 2.19 18.09 1.44
CA ARG A 32 1.70 17.04 0.55
C ARG A 32 2.79 16.03 0.23
N VAL A 33 2.44 14.76 0.37
CA VAL A 33 3.31 13.62 0.08
C VAL A 33 2.66 12.80 -1.03
N PHE A 34 3.45 12.43 -2.04
CA PHE A 34 2.99 11.68 -3.21
C PHE A 34 3.83 10.41 -3.40
N HIS A 35 3.15 9.30 -3.67
CA HIS A 35 3.76 8.03 -4.08
C HIS A 35 3.24 7.72 -5.48
N LEU A 36 4.14 7.62 -6.45
CA LEU A 36 3.83 7.29 -7.83
C LEU A 36 4.37 5.89 -8.13
N HIS A 37 3.48 4.96 -8.50
CA HIS A 37 3.82 3.58 -8.86
C HIS A 37 3.67 3.42 -10.39
N LEU A 38 4.75 3.17 -11.13
CA LEU A 38 4.73 3.00 -12.59
C LEU A 38 4.69 1.53 -13.03
N ARG A 39 3.49 0.96 -13.11
CA ARG A 39 3.29 -0.47 -13.38
C ARG A 39 3.31 -0.82 -14.88
N TYR A 40 3.74 -2.05 -15.20
CA TYR A 40 3.45 -2.64 -16.50
C TYR A 40 1.96 -2.97 -16.61
N GLU A 41 1.43 -3.01 -17.83
CA GLU A 41 0.06 -3.47 -18.06
C GLU A 41 -0.13 -4.89 -17.50
N GLY A 42 -1.20 -5.10 -16.75
CA GLY A 42 -1.50 -6.37 -16.07
C GLY A 42 -0.86 -6.56 -14.68
N ASP A 43 0.12 -5.74 -14.27
CA ASP A 43 0.67 -5.72 -12.91
C ASP A 43 -0.04 -4.62 -12.08
N ASN A 44 -1.34 -4.76 -11.85
CA ASN A 44 -2.18 -3.70 -11.28
C ASN A 44 -3.07 -4.18 -10.12
N ASP A 45 -2.51 -5.02 -9.25
CA ASP A 45 -3.16 -5.59 -8.07
C ASP A 45 -3.83 -4.56 -7.17
N GLU A 46 -3.29 -3.34 -7.09
CA GLU A 46 -3.86 -2.24 -6.34
C GLU A 46 -5.25 -1.81 -6.87
N ILE A 47 -5.49 -1.95 -8.18
CA ILE A 47 -6.79 -1.64 -8.81
C ILE A 47 -7.85 -2.67 -8.41
N TYR A 48 -7.50 -3.96 -8.46
CA TYR A 48 -8.39 -5.04 -8.02
C TYR A 48 -8.79 -4.87 -6.55
N PHE A 49 -7.81 -4.64 -5.68
CA PHE A 49 -8.07 -4.42 -4.25
C PHE A 49 -8.98 -3.21 -4.01
N ARG A 50 -8.70 -2.06 -4.67
CA ARG A 50 -9.53 -0.86 -4.56
C ARG A 50 -10.97 -1.13 -4.96
N ASN A 51 -11.19 -1.73 -6.13
CA ASN A 51 -12.53 -1.98 -6.65
C ASN A 51 -13.30 -2.95 -5.73
N TYR A 52 -12.62 -3.95 -5.17
CA TYR A 52 -13.21 -4.87 -4.20
C TYR A 52 -13.69 -4.15 -2.94
N LEU A 53 -12.89 -3.24 -2.38
CA LEU A 53 -13.32 -2.46 -1.21
C LEU A 53 -14.48 -1.52 -1.51
N ILE A 54 -14.59 -0.99 -2.73
CA ILE A 54 -15.74 -0.17 -3.16
C ILE A 54 -17.01 -1.02 -3.24
N ALA A 55 -16.91 -2.24 -3.77
CA ALA A 55 -18.03 -3.16 -3.90
C ALA A 55 -18.48 -3.78 -2.56
N HIS A 56 -17.55 -3.91 -1.59
CA HIS A 56 -17.78 -4.58 -0.30
C HIS A 56 -17.49 -3.64 0.90
N PRO A 57 -18.42 -2.71 1.25
CA PRO A 57 -18.20 -1.71 2.30
C PRO A 57 -17.97 -2.27 3.70
N ASP A 58 -18.48 -3.47 3.99
CA ASP A 58 -18.22 -4.21 5.22
C ASP A 58 -16.75 -4.62 5.33
N ILE A 59 -16.16 -5.12 4.26
CA ILE A 59 -14.72 -5.45 4.18
C ILE A 59 -13.87 -4.18 4.26
N ALA A 60 -14.31 -3.07 3.66
CA ALA A 60 -13.64 -1.78 3.80
C ALA A 60 -13.58 -1.31 5.27
N ARG A 61 -14.67 -1.50 6.04
CA ARG A 61 -14.70 -1.21 7.49
C ARG A 61 -13.77 -2.14 8.27
N GLU A 62 -13.66 -3.41 7.89
CA GLU A 62 -12.67 -4.32 8.49
C GLU A 62 -11.23 -3.85 8.24
N TYR A 63 -10.94 -3.42 7.01
CA TYR A 63 -9.63 -2.90 6.66
C TYR A 63 -9.27 -1.61 7.41
N GLU A 64 -10.26 -0.73 7.60
CA GLU A 64 -10.10 0.47 8.44
C GLU A 64 -9.74 0.11 9.88
N ARG A 65 -10.52 -0.78 10.51
CA ARG A 65 -10.25 -1.24 11.89
C ARG A 65 -8.86 -1.85 12.02
N LEU A 66 -8.45 -2.67 11.05
CA LEU A 66 -7.11 -3.25 10.99
C LEU A 66 -6.05 -2.14 10.95
N LYS A 67 -6.16 -1.18 10.02
CA LYS A 67 -5.18 -0.08 9.89
C LYS A 67 -5.08 0.77 11.16
N LEU A 68 -6.20 1.08 11.81
CA LEU A 68 -6.22 1.84 13.06
C LEU A 68 -5.57 1.07 14.21
N GLY A 69 -5.82 -0.23 14.30
CA GLY A 69 -5.17 -1.10 15.29
C GLY A 69 -3.67 -1.22 15.07
N LEU A 70 -3.23 -1.39 13.82
CA LEU A 70 -1.82 -1.44 13.45
C LEU A 70 -1.11 -0.11 13.71
N TRP A 71 -1.75 1.02 13.40
CA TRP A 71 -1.17 2.34 13.64
C TRP A 71 -0.84 2.54 15.13
N LYS A 72 -1.77 2.18 16.02
CA LYS A 72 -1.53 2.26 17.47
C LYS A 72 -0.42 1.31 17.95
N ARG A 73 -0.31 0.13 17.34
CA ARG A 73 0.66 -0.90 17.75
C ARG A 73 2.07 -0.64 17.20
N PHE A 74 2.17 -0.03 16.02
CA PHE A 74 3.40 0.12 15.26
C PHE A 74 3.69 1.60 14.93
N GLU A 75 3.40 2.51 15.87
CA GLU A 75 3.53 3.96 15.68
C GLU A 75 4.93 4.39 15.19
N HIS A 76 5.96 3.68 15.63
CA HIS A 76 7.37 3.93 15.28
C HIS A 76 8.00 2.80 14.46
N ASP A 77 7.21 1.81 14.04
CA ASP A 77 7.66 0.65 13.28
C ASP A 77 6.93 0.59 11.93
N ARG A 78 7.55 1.23 10.94
CA ARG A 78 7.00 1.27 9.59
C ARG A 78 6.86 -0.13 8.98
N ASP A 79 7.82 -1.01 9.22
CA ASP A 79 7.86 -2.32 8.61
C ASP A 79 6.83 -3.25 9.26
N GLY A 80 6.67 -3.18 10.59
CA GLY A 80 5.60 -3.84 11.32
C GLY A 80 4.21 -3.42 10.85
N TYR A 81 3.99 -2.12 10.62
CA TYR A 81 2.74 -1.63 10.04
C TYR A 81 2.50 -2.16 8.61
N MET A 82 3.54 -2.17 7.77
CA MET A 82 3.45 -2.64 6.39
C MET A 82 3.13 -4.15 6.35
N ASN A 83 3.87 -4.95 7.11
CA ASN A 83 3.68 -6.39 7.21
C ASN A 83 2.32 -6.77 7.81
N GLY A 84 1.87 -6.03 8.83
CA GLY A 84 0.63 -6.32 9.54
C GLY A 84 -0.65 -6.25 8.69
N LYS A 85 -0.61 -5.55 7.55
CA LYS A 85 -1.74 -5.45 6.61
C LYS A 85 -1.56 -6.27 5.33
N THR A 86 -0.38 -6.85 5.10
CA THR A 86 -0.02 -7.55 3.85
C THR A 86 -0.97 -8.70 3.54
N GLU A 87 -1.22 -9.58 4.51
CA GLU A 87 -2.07 -10.76 4.30
C GLU A 87 -3.53 -10.40 4.02
N PHE A 88 -4.03 -9.32 4.64
CA PHE A 88 -5.37 -8.80 4.35
C PHE A 88 -5.47 -8.34 2.90
N VAL A 89 -4.50 -7.54 2.44
CA VAL A 89 -4.50 -7.02 1.05
C VAL A 89 -4.44 -8.18 0.07
N LYS A 90 -3.48 -9.12 0.23
CA LYS A 90 -3.35 -10.29 -0.65
C LYS A 90 -4.65 -11.09 -0.74
N LYS A 91 -5.25 -11.42 0.41
CA LYS A 91 -6.49 -12.21 0.48
C LYS A 91 -7.58 -11.58 -0.39
N TYR A 92 -7.87 -10.30 -0.20
CA TYR A 92 -8.97 -9.64 -0.90
C TYR A 92 -8.62 -9.26 -2.34
N THR A 93 -7.35 -9.05 -2.67
CA THR A 93 -6.91 -8.97 -4.08
C THR A 93 -7.18 -10.29 -4.81
N THR A 94 -6.88 -11.44 -4.19
CA THR A 94 -7.18 -12.76 -4.77
C THR A 94 -8.68 -12.97 -4.93
N HIS A 95 -9.50 -12.59 -3.94
CA HIS A 95 -10.96 -12.65 -4.08
C HIS A 95 -11.45 -11.79 -5.25
N ALA A 96 -10.95 -10.57 -5.37
CA ALA A 96 -11.31 -9.65 -6.46
C ALA A 96 -10.99 -10.22 -7.84
N LYS A 97 -9.82 -10.83 -8.01
CA LYS A 97 -9.41 -11.48 -9.27
C LYS A 97 -10.31 -12.67 -9.65
N ASN A 98 -10.89 -13.34 -8.67
CA ASN A 98 -11.75 -14.50 -8.88
C ASN A 98 -13.24 -14.15 -9.02
N GLU A 99 -13.65 -12.90 -8.79
CA GLU A 99 -15.05 -12.47 -8.84
C GLU A 99 -15.47 -12.12 -10.29
N PRO A 100 -16.52 -12.78 -10.84
CA PRO A 100 -16.98 -12.52 -12.19
C PRO A 100 -17.54 -11.10 -12.30
N GLY A 101 -16.84 -10.24 -13.05
CA GLY A 101 -17.20 -8.82 -13.25
C GLY A 101 -16.09 -7.83 -12.86
N CYS A 102 -15.15 -8.25 -12.00
CA CYS A 102 -14.00 -7.41 -11.58
C CYS A 102 -12.71 -7.72 -12.37
N GLY A 103 -12.69 -8.75 -13.21
CA GLY A 103 -11.53 -9.27 -13.95
C GLY A 103 -11.00 -8.43 -15.13
N ARG A 104 -11.41 -7.16 -15.26
CA ARG A 104 -10.86 -6.23 -16.25
C ARG A 104 -10.34 -4.99 -15.52
N ALA A 105 -9.06 -5.02 -15.14
CA ALA A 105 -8.33 -3.88 -14.61
C ALA A 105 -7.35 -3.34 -15.65
#